data_AF-A0A7S1C8T1-F1
#
_entry.id   AF-A0A7S1C8T1-F1
#
_cell.length_a   1.000
_cell.length_b   1.000
_cell.length_c   1.000
_cell.angle_alpha   90.00
_cell.angle_beta   90.00
_cell.angle_gamma   90.00
#
_symmetry.space_group_name_H-M   'P 1'
#
loop_
_entity.id
_entity.type
_entity.pdbx_description
1 polymer ?
#
loop_
_entity_poly.entity_id
_entity_poly.type
_entity_poly.pdbx_seq_one_letter_code
_entity_poly.pdbx_strand_id
1 'polypeptide(L)'
;FIIALVSGLTAGSKWVGKVLSLYWYDAIVRDSHAIYFESKTMYAANQITRAVDNVDQRICQDALALTVTFGNIVFGGDTQNSVTQTFATIGFAIMLLLFQGYWFVVLSCLAYGFLIMLVCVCLVRPITAAMYAKNKREGDFRFVHARAIEYSESIAFYDGTAREHEVAGQAWERLYDVYYKLLRVEFPQRFAMKLSATSAGIIGFVLYFIGRFVKSTTT
;
A
#
# COMPACT_ATOMS: atom_id res chain seq x y z
N PHE A 1 -29.86 10.47 -13.46
CA PHE A 1 -29.31 11.76 -13.01
C PHE A 1 -28.39 11.59 -11.78
N ILE A 2 -28.88 11.12 -10.64
CA ILE A 2 -28.07 10.96 -9.40
C ILE A 2 -26.83 10.07 -9.59
N ILE A 3 -26.98 8.92 -10.27
CA ILE A 3 -25.85 8.01 -10.53
C ILE A 3 -24.74 8.72 -11.33
N ALA A 4 -25.09 9.40 -12.41
CA ALA A 4 -24.13 10.13 -13.24
C ALA A 4 -23.39 11.23 -12.45
N LEU A 5 -24.10 11.93 -11.56
CA LEU A 5 -23.52 12.95 -10.69
C LEU A 5 -22.55 12.35 -9.67
N VAL A 6 -22.94 11.25 -8.99
CA VAL A 6 -22.06 10.56 -8.04
C VAL A 6 -20.83 9.98 -8.73
N SER A 7 -21.00 9.35 -9.89
CA SER A 7 -19.89 8.85 -10.70
C SER A 7 -18.95 9.97 -11.15
N GLY A 8 -19.49 11.11 -11.60
CA GLY A 8 -18.70 12.27 -11.99
C GLY A 8 -17.90 12.86 -10.82
N LEU A 9 -18.53 13.03 -9.65
CA LEU A 9 -17.86 13.53 -8.45
C LEU A 9 -16.76 12.57 -7.96
N THR A 10 -17.02 11.27 -8.00
CA THR A 10 -16.03 10.26 -7.60
C THR A 10 -14.83 10.27 -8.56
N ALA A 11 -15.08 10.30 -9.87
CA ALA A 11 -14.02 10.38 -10.87
C ALA A 11 -13.20 11.68 -10.72
N GLY A 12 -13.88 12.81 -10.50
CA GLY A 12 -13.24 14.10 -10.23
C GLY A 12 -12.36 14.08 -8.99
N SER A 13 -12.84 13.53 -7.87
CA SER A 13 -12.06 13.37 -6.64
C SER A 13 -10.77 12.56 -6.87
N LYS A 14 -10.87 11.42 -7.58
CA LYS A 14 -9.69 10.59 -7.90
C LYS A 14 -8.70 11.34 -8.79
N TRP A 15 -9.19 12.08 -9.77
CA TRP A 15 -8.34 12.89 -10.65
C TRP A 15 -7.60 13.98 -9.87
N VAL A 16 -8.30 14.71 -8.99
CA VAL A 16 -7.69 15.71 -8.09
C VAL A 16 -6.61 15.07 -7.22
N GLY A 17 -6.89 13.88 -6.66
CA GLY A 17 -5.91 13.12 -5.87
C GLY A 17 -4.65 12.81 -6.66
N LYS A 18 -4.76 12.33 -7.91
CA LYS A 18 -3.61 12.05 -8.78
C LYS A 18 -2.80 13.31 -9.11
N VAL A 19 -3.48 14.41 -9.40
CA VAL A 19 -2.82 15.70 -9.69
C VAL A 19 -2.06 16.19 -8.45
N LEU A 20 -2.68 16.15 -7.28
CA LEU A 20 -2.02 16.54 -6.02
C LEU A 20 -0.82 15.66 -5.70
N SER A 21 -0.94 14.34 -5.85
CA SER A 21 0.19 13.41 -5.67
C SER A 21 1.36 13.76 -6.59
N LEU A 22 1.11 14.15 -7.83
CA LEU A 22 2.15 14.55 -8.78
C LEU A 22 2.84 15.85 -8.36
N TYR A 23 2.08 16.87 -7.98
CA TYR A 23 2.66 18.14 -7.48
C TYR A 23 3.50 17.92 -6.23
N TRP A 24 3.02 17.08 -5.31
CA TRP A 24 3.76 16.78 -4.10
C TRP A 24 5.04 15.97 -4.40
N TYR A 25 4.97 15.03 -5.35
CA TYR A 25 6.16 14.29 -5.79
C TYR A 25 7.22 15.22 -6.39
N ASP A 26 6.83 16.15 -7.27
CA ASP A 26 7.74 17.15 -7.83
C ASP A 26 8.43 17.97 -6.73
N ALA A 27 7.67 18.44 -5.73
CA ALA A 27 8.22 19.16 -4.59
C ALA A 27 9.25 18.32 -3.79
N ILE A 28 8.90 17.08 -3.44
CA ILE A 28 9.81 16.18 -2.69
C ILE A 28 11.09 15.92 -3.48
N VAL A 29 10.98 15.65 -4.78
CA VAL A 29 12.14 15.33 -5.62
C VAL A 29 13.06 16.54 -5.76
N ARG A 30 12.51 17.74 -5.97
CA ARG A 30 13.30 18.98 -6.07
C ARG A 30 14.06 19.26 -4.78
N ASP A 31 13.40 19.16 -3.63
CA ASP A 31 14.02 19.39 -2.33
C ASP A 31 15.08 18.32 -2.02
N SER A 32 14.77 17.05 -2.31
CA SER A 32 15.72 15.94 -2.11
C SER A 32 16.94 16.06 -3.02
N HIS A 33 16.76 16.46 -4.28
CA HIS A 33 17.85 16.70 -5.21
C HIS A 33 18.74 17.86 -4.75
N ALA A 34 18.15 18.96 -4.29
CA ALA A 34 18.92 20.11 -3.79
C ALA A 34 19.87 19.68 -2.67
N ILE A 35 19.39 18.88 -1.71
CA ILE A 35 20.19 18.36 -0.59
C ILE A 35 21.21 17.31 -1.06
N TYR A 36 20.79 16.39 -1.92
CA TYR A 36 21.63 15.26 -2.35
C TYR A 36 22.86 15.71 -3.16
N PHE A 37 22.67 16.68 -4.05
CA PHE A 37 23.75 17.25 -4.86
C PHE A 37 24.48 18.42 -4.18
N GLU A 38 24.13 18.75 -2.93
CA GLU A 38 24.85 19.76 -2.16
C GLU A 38 26.20 19.22 -1.69
N SER A 39 27.27 19.96 -2.00
CA SER A 39 28.63 19.70 -1.50
C SER A 39 29.10 18.25 -1.73
N LYS A 40 29.37 17.49 -0.67
CA LYS A 40 29.84 16.09 -0.71
C LYS A 40 28.77 15.11 -0.22
N THR A 41 27.51 15.55 -0.10
CA THR A 41 26.41 14.73 0.46
C THR A 41 26.18 13.48 -0.37
N MET A 42 26.20 13.59 -1.70
CA MET A 42 26.13 12.43 -2.61
C MET A 42 27.20 11.38 -2.27
N TYR A 43 28.46 11.79 -2.12
CA TYR A 43 29.53 10.86 -1.78
C TYR A 43 29.35 10.27 -0.37
N ALA A 44 29.01 11.10 0.61
CA ALA A 44 28.80 10.65 1.98
C ALA A 44 27.65 9.65 2.10
N ALA A 45 26.53 9.91 1.43
CA ALA A 45 25.35 9.07 1.45
C ALA A 45 25.57 7.71 0.77
N ASN A 46 26.40 7.64 -0.28
CA ASN A 46 26.66 6.38 -0.98
C ASN A 46 27.85 5.60 -0.43
N GLN A 47 28.90 6.28 0.07
CA GLN A 47 30.19 5.65 0.37
C GLN A 47 30.56 5.65 1.86
N ILE A 48 30.13 6.66 2.62
CA ILE A 48 30.53 6.82 4.03
C ILE A 48 29.47 6.22 4.96
N THR A 49 28.20 6.53 4.72
CA THR A 49 27.11 6.18 5.63
C THR A 49 26.42 4.90 5.20
N ARG A 50 26.24 3.95 6.14
CA ARG A 50 25.43 2.74 5.94
C ARG A 50 23.99 2.87 6.47
N ALA A 51 23.64 4.03 7.02
CA ALA A 51 22.33 4.26 7.62
C ALA A 51 21.20 4.38 6.58
N VAL A 52 21.53 4.81 5.36
CA VAL A 52 20.57 4.96 4.26
C VAL A 52 21.06 4.14 3.09
N ASP A 53 20.37 3.03 2.81
CA ASP A 53 20.61 2.19 1.65
C ASP A 53 19.79 2.67 0.44
N ASN A 54 20.35 2.46 -0.77
CA ASN A 54 19.71 2.73 -2.06
C ASN A 54 19.04 4.11 -2.15
N VAL A 55 19.84 5.17 -1.97
CA VAL A 55 19.36 6.56 -1.91
C VAL A 55 18.66 6.97 -3.20
N ASP A 56 19.17 6.52 -4.34
CA ASP A 56 18.58 6.70 -5.66
C ASP A 56 17.16 6.09 -5.74
N GLN A 57 16.98 4.88 -5.22
CA GLN A 57 15.69 4.23 -5.15
C GLN A 57 14.72 5.01 -4.27
N ARG A 58 15.18 5.53 -3.12
CA ARG A 58 14.35 6.30 -2.19
C ARG A 58 13.82 7.58 -2.82
N ILE A 59 14.67 8.32 -3.53
CA ILE A 59 14.30 9.58 -4.18
C ILE A 59 13.39 9.32 -5.40
N CYS A 60 13.73 8.35 -6.24
CA CYS A 60 13.01 8.13 -7.50
C CYS A 60 11.72 7.32 -7.31
N GLN A 61 11.80 6.18 -6.63
CA GLN A 61 10.72 5.19 -6.56
C GLN A 61 9.88 5.34 -5.29
N ASP A 62 10.53 5.42 -4.12
CA ASP A 62 9.80 5.42 -2.86
C ASP A 62 9.04 6.73 -2.63
N ALA A 63 9.61 7.88 -3.02
CA ALA A 63 8.90 9.17 -2.98
C ALA A 63 7.65 9.19 -3.88
N LEU A 64 7.72 8.58 -5.07
CA LEU A 64 6.56 8.44 -5.95
C LEU A 64 5.52 7.51 -5.32
N ALA A 65 5.96 6.35 -4.82
CA ALA A 65 5.07 5.38 -4.18
C ALA A 65 4.37 5.99 -2.96
N LEU A 66 5.08 6.79 -2.15
CA LEU A 66 4.53 7.50 -1.00
C LEU A 66 3.42 8.47 -1.39
N THR A 67 3.70 9.36 -2.35
CA THR A 67 2.75 10.41 -2.76
C THR A 67 1.52 9.84 -3.44
N VAL A 68 1.68 8.83 -4.29
CA VAL A 68 0.58 8.11 -4.95
C VAL A 68 -0.25 7.33 -3.93
N THR A 69 0.39 6.60 -3.01
CA THR A 69 -0.33 5.83 -1.98
C THR A 69 -1.12 6.75 -1.07
N PHE A 70 -0.54 7.88 -0.66
CA PHE A 70 -1.24 8.88 0.13
C PHE A 70 -2.46 9.45 -0.61
N GLY A 71 -2.29 9.84 -1.88
CA GLY A 71 -3.40 10.32 -2.71
C GLY A 71 -4.54 9.30 -2.81
N ASN A 72 -4.20 8.02 -3.00
CA ASN A 72 -5.17 6.92 -3.04
C ASN A 72 -5.89 6.73 -1.70
N ILE A 73 -5.20 6.88 -0.57
CA ILE A 73 -5.82 6.79 0.77
C ILE A 73 -6.83 7.93 0.97
N VAL A 74 -6.43 9.17 0.65
CA VAL A 74 -7.25 10.36 0.94
C VAL A 74 -8.43 10.52 -0.03
N PHE A 75 -8.17 10.36 -1.34
CA PHE A 75 -9.12 10.65 -2.42
C PHE A 75 -9.73 9.40 -3.08
N GLY A 76 -9.16 8.22 -2.81
CA GLY A 76 -9.64 6.92 -3.28
C GLY A 76 -8.79 6.37 -4.42
N GLY A 77 -8.47 5.08 -4.34
CA GLY A 77 -7.81 4.34 -5.41
C GLY A 77 -8.79 3.67 -6.36
N ASP A 78 -8.29 2.92 -7.35
CA ASP A 78 -9.14 2.13 -8.23
C ASP A 78 -9.83 0.97 -7.50
N THR A 79 -9.14 0.41 -6.49
CA THR A 79 -9.60 -0.76 -5.72
C THR A 79 -9.84 -0.44 -4.25
N GLN A 80 -9.53 0.78 -3.79
CA GLN A 80 -9.56 1.16 -2.37
C GLN A 80 -10.53 2.32 -2.13
N ASN A 81 -11.37 2.18 -1.12
CA ASN A 81 -12.23 3.26 -0.65
C ASN A 81 -11.39 4.36 -0.02
N SER A 82 -11.81 5.61 -0.22
CA SER A 82 -11.10 6.75 0.35
C SER A 82 -11.45 6.95 1.82
N VAL A 83 -10.56 7.62 2.55
CA VAL A 83 -10.85 8.14 3.89
C VAL A 83 -12.09 9.04 3.86
N THR A 84 -12.23 9.86 2.82
CA THR A 84 -13.41 10.70 2.60
C THR A 84 -14.70 9.88 2.50
N GLN A 85 -14.69 8.78 1.75
CA GLN A 85 -15.84 7.85 1.66
C GLN A 85 -16.14 7.18 2.99
N THR A 86 -15.10 6.88 3.78
CA THR A 86 -15.26 6.29 5.12
C THR A 86 -15.96 7.27 6.06
N PHE A 87 -15.54 8.53 6.07
CA PHE A 87 -16.22 9.58 6.83
C PHE A 87 -17.66 9.81 6.39
N ALA A 88 -17.91 9.82 5.07
CA ALA A 88 -19.28 9.93 4.55
C ALA A 88 -20.17 8.76 5.01
N THR A 89 -19.62 7.54 5.02
CA THR A 89 -20.32 6.34 5.50
C THR A 89 -20.63 6.42 7.00
N ILE A 90 -19.69 6.90 7.81
CA ILE A 90 -19.90 7.13 9.25
C ILE A 90 -20.96 8.21 9.47
N GLY A 91 -20.88 9.33 8.74
CA GLY A 91 -21.90 10.39 8.81
C GLY A 91 -23.30 9.90 8.47
N PHE A 92 -23.43 9.07 7.42
CA PHE A 92 -24.69 8.42 7.09
C PHE A 92 -25.18 7.46 8.18
N ALA A 93 -24.28 6.69 8.79
CA ALA A 93 -24.61 5.81 9.91
C ALA A 93 -25.13 6.60 11.14
N ILE A 94 -24.52 7.75 11.43
CA ILE A 94 -24.99 8.66 12.50
C ILE A 94 -26.38 9.21 12.17
N MET A 95 -26.63 9.61 10.92
CA MET A 95 -27.96 10.05 10.48
C MET A 95 -29.03 8.96 10.69
N LEU A 96 -28.72 7.70 10.35
CA LEU A 96 -29.63 6.57 10.60
C LEU A 96 -29.89 6.36 12.10
N LEU A 97 -28.88 6.56 12.94
CA LEU A 97 -29.01 6.45 14.39
C LEU A 97 -29.93 7.54 14.97
N LEU A 98 -29.70 8.80 14.58
CA LEU A 98 -30.42 9.95 15.14
C LEU A 98 -31.87 10.07 14.64
N PHE A 99 -32.12 9.83 13.36
CA PHE A 99 -33.42 10.13 12.74
C PHE A 99 -34.31 8.92 12.52
N GLN A 100 -33.75 7.71 12.49
CA GLN A 100 -34.49 6.51 12.11
C GLN A 100 -34.57 5.45 13.22
N GLY A 101 -33.89 5.65 14.36
CA GLY A 101 -33.97 4.77 15.53
C GLY A 101 -33.32 3.39 15.35
N TYR A 102 -32.50 3.20 14.31
CA TYR A 102 -31.80 1.94 14.01
C TYR A 102 -30.51 1.75 14.83
N TRP A 103 -30.55 2.06 16.13
CA TRP A 103 -29.36 2.06 17.00
C TRP A 103 -28.65 0.70 17.04
N PHE A 104 -29.42 -0.40 17.13
CA PHE A 104 -28.87 -1.76 17.18
C PHE A 104 -28.10 -2.13 15.91
N VAL A 105 -28.64 -1.76 14.74
CA VAL A 105 -28.02 -2.04 13.43
C VAL A 105 -26.71 -1.25 13.28
N VAL A 106 -26.75 0.04 13.58
CA VAL A 106 -25.58 0.93 13.45
C VAL A 106 -24.46 0.47 14.39
N LEU A 107 -24.77 0.18 15.66
CA LEU A 107 -23.77 -0.25 16.64
C LEU A 107 -23.14 -1.61 16.28
N SER A 108 -23.95 -2.55 15.78
CA SER A 108 -23.46 -3.86 15.33
C SER A 108 -22.51 -3.75 14.13
N CYS A 109 -22.85 -2.90 13.15
CA CYS A 109 -21.98 -2.64 12.00
C CYS A 109 -20.65 -1.98 12.39
N LEU A 110 -20.68 -1.01 13.33
CA LEU A 110 -19.48 -0.36 13.84
C LEU A 110 -18.60 -1.35 14.61
N ALA A 111 -19.18 -2.17 15.47
CA ALA A 111 -18.45 -3.20 16.22
C ALA A 111 -17.77 -4.21 15.28
N TYR A 112 -18.50 -4.66 14.25
CA TYR A 112 -17.97 -5.55 13.22
C TYR A 112 -16.80 -4.91 12.45
N GLY A 113 -16.96 -3.67 11.99
CA GLY A 113 -15.90 -2.93 11.29
C GLY A 113 -14.66 -2.73 12.15
N PHE A 114 -14.84 -2.40 13.43
CA PHE A 114 -13.75 -2.24 14.39
C PHE A 114 -12.99 -3.55 14.63
N LEU A 115 -13.71 -4.67 14.77
CA LEU A 115 -13.09 -5.99 14.97
C LEU A 115 -12.24 -6.40 13.75
N ILE A 116 -12.74 -6.18 12.53
CA ILE A 116 -11.96 -6.43 11.31
C ILE A 116 -10.74 -5.52 11.24
N MET A 117 -10.89 -4.24 11.57
CA MET A 117 -9.78 -3.29 11.59
C MET A 117 -8.66 -3.78 12.52
N LEU A 118 -8.97 -4.23 13.73
CA LEU A 118 -7.99 -4.78 14.65
C LEU A 118 -7.26 -6.00 14.07
N VAL A 119 -8.00 -6.95 13.50
CA VAL A 119 -7.41 -8.14 12.85
C VAL A 119 -6.48 -7.73 11.71
N CYS A 120 -6.90 -6.80 10.85
CA CYS A 120 -6.09 -6.31 9.75
C CYS A 120 -4.80 -5.61 10.23
N VAL A 121 -4.90 -4.71 11.22
CA VAL A 121 -3.74 -3.99 11.76
C VAL A 121 -2.71 -4.95 12.35
N CYS A 122 -3.15 -5.98 13.08
CA CYS A 122 -2.25 -7.00 13.63
C CYS A 122 -1.48 -7.76 12.53
N LEU A 123 -2.12 -8.02 11.38
CA LEU A 123 -1.51 -8.75 10.26
C LEU A 123 -0.58 -7.89 9.38
N VAL A 124 -0.66 -6.55 9.47
CA VAL A 124 0.20 -5.66 8.66
C VAL A 124 1.66 -5.70 9.09
N ARG A 125 1.95 -5.76 10.39
CA ARG A 125 3.32 -5.75 10.92
C ARG A 125 4.25 -6.78 10.26
N PRO A 126 3.94 -8.09 10.22
CA PRO A 126 4.83 -9.07 9.59
C PRO A 126 4.97 -8.88 8.08
N ILE A 127 3.94 -8.35 7.39
CA ILE A 127 3.99 -8.05 5.95
C ILE A 127 5.00 -6.93 5.68
N THR A 128 4.99 -5.86 6.47
CA THR A 128 5.93 -4.74 6.28
C THR A 128 7.39 -5.16 6.45
N ALA A 129 7.68 -6.03 7.41
CA ALA A 129 9.02 -6.58 7.60
C ALA A 129 9.44 -7.48 6.42
N ALA A 130 8.53 -8.31 5.90
CA ALA A 130 8.80 -9.16 4.73
C ALA A 130 8.99 -8.33 3.44
N MET A 131 8.19 -7.28 3.25
CA MET A 131 8.32 -6.30 2.16
C MET A 131 9.68 -5.62 2.18
N TYR A 132 10.14 -5.17 3.35
CA TYR A 132 11.46 -4.56 3.48
C TYR A 132 12.58 -5.53 3.09
N ALA A 133 12.51 -6.77 3.59
CA ALA A 133 13.48 -7.81 3.22
C ALA A 133 13.48 -8.10 1.71
N LYS A 134 12.29 -8.11 1.08
CA LYS A 134 12.12 -8.31 -0.36
C LYS A 134 12.80 -7.19 -1.15
N ASN A 135 12.49 -5.93 -0.85
CA ASN A 135 13.08 -4.78 -1.54
C ASN A 135 14.61 -4.75 -1.39
N LYS A 136 15.13 -5.10 -0.21
CA LYS A 136 16.57 -5.20 0.01
C LYS A 136 17.22 -6.27 -0.88
N ARG A 137 16.65 -7.48 -0.95
CA ARG A 137 17.16 -8.56 -1.80
C ARG A 137 17.03 -8.25 -3.30
N GLU A 138 16.01 -7.51 -3.70
CA GLU A 138 15.89 -7.01 -5.09
C GLU A 138 17.03 -6.03 -5.41
N GLY A 139 17.38 -5.16 -4.47
CA GLY A 139 18.56 -4.30 -4.58
C GLY A 139 19.85 -5.10 -4.75
N ASP A 140 20.10 -6.10 -3.89
CA ASP A 140 21.26 -6.99 -4.00
C ASP A 140 21.32 -7.69 -5.37
N PHE A 141 20.17 -8.17 -5.87
CA PHE A 141 20.09 -8.85 -7.17
C PHE A 141 20.37 -7.91 -8.35
N ARG A 142 19.84 -6.68 -8.32
CA ARG A 142 20.14 -5.64 -9.30
C ARG A 142 21.61 -5.24 -9.28
N PHE A 143 22.20 -5.16 -8.09
CA PHE A 143 23.62 -4.84 -7.93
C PHE A 143 24.53 -5.89 -8.58
N VAL A 144 24.23 -7.18 -8.44
CA VAL A 144 24.99 -8.25 -9.12
C VAL A 144 24.99 -8.06 -10.64
N HIS A 145 23.84 -7.67 -11.22
CA HIS A 145 23.74 -7.40 -12.66
C HIS A 145 24.46 -6.12 -13.07
N ALA A 146 24.33 -5.05 -12.30
CA ALA A 146 25.03 -3.79 -12.57
C ALA A 146 26.55 -3.99 -12.58
N ARG A 147 27.07 -4.76 -11.60
CA ARG A 147 28.48 -5.16 -11.56
C ARG A 147 28.88 -5.98 -12.78
N ALA A 148 28.06 -6.96 -13.18
CA ALA A 148 28.37 -7.79 -14.35
C ALA A 148 28.44 -6.96 -15.65
N ILE A 149 27.65 -5.89 -15.76
CA ILE A 149 27.73 -4.93 -16.88
C ILE A 149 29.02 -4.11 -16.81
N GLU A 150 29.34 -3.56 -15.63
CA GLU A 150 30.54 -2.72 -15.45
C GLU A 150 31.85 -3.48 -15.79
N TYR A 151 31.93 -4.75 -15.40
CA TYR A 151 33.10 -5.59 -15.62
C TYR A 151 32.95 -6.57 -16.80
N SER A 152 32.03 -6.30 -17.74
CA SER A 152 31.68 -7.25 -18.81
C SER A 152 32.88 -7.61 -19.70
N GLU A 153 33.75 -6.63 -19.99
CA GLU A 153 34.96 -6.84 -20.79
C GLU A 153 35.94 -7.78 -20.09
N SER A 154 36.23 -7.53 -18.81
CA SER A 154 37.09 -8.41 -18.00
C SER A 154 36.49 -9.81 -17.88
N ILE A 155 35.18 -9.92 -17.63
CA ILE A 155 34.50 -11.22 -17.54
C ILE A 155 34.62 -11.99 -18.85
N ALA A 156 34.43 -11.33 -20.00
CA ALA A 156 34.57 -11.95 -21.32
C ALA A 156 36.03 -12.33 -21.62
N PHE A 157 36.99 -11.45 -21.29
CA PHE A 157 38.41 -11.69 -21.55
C PHE A 157 38.98 -12.86 -20.73
N TYR A 158 38.49 -13.06 -19.51
CA TYR A 158 38.90 -14.15 -18.62
C TYR A 158 37.97 -15.38 -18.66
N ASP A 159 37.03 -15.47 -19.61
CA ASP A 159 36.02 -16.54 -19.70
C ASP A 159 35.26 -16.81 -18.37
N GLY A 160 35.03 -15.75 -17.60
CA GLY A 160 34.43 -15.80 -16.25
C GLY A 160 32.90 -15.97 -16.22
N THR A 161 32.25 -16.18 -17.37
CA THR A 161 30.79 -16.16 -17.52
C THR A 161 30.09 -17.23 -16.68
N ALA A 162 30.65 -18.44 -16.59
CA ALA A 162 30.10 -19.53 -15.78
C ALA A 162 30.06 -19.16 -14.28
N ARG A 163 31.10 -18.47 -13.79
CA ARG A 163 31.17 -18.03 -12.40
C ARG A 163 30.15 -16.93 -12.11
N GLU A 164 30.02 -15.95 -13.00
CA GLU A 164 29.02 -14.88 -12.85
C GLU A 164 27.59 -15.42 -12.91
N HIS A 165 27.33 -16.44 -13.73
CA HIS A 165 26.05 -17.14 -13.75
C HIS A 165 25.73 -17.80 -12.40
N GLU A 166 26.70 -18.49 -11.78
CA GLU A 166 26.51 -19.09 -10.44
C GLU A 166 26.22 -18.02 -9.37
N VAL A 167 26.95 -16.90 -9.39
CA VAL A 167 26.76 -15.78 -8.45
C VAL A 167 25.36 -15.17 -8.62
N ALA A 168 24.91 -14.95 -9.85
CA ALA A 168 23.57 -14.45 -10.15
C ALA A 168 22.49 -15.46 -9.70
N GLY A 169 22.71 -16.76 -9.92
CA GLY A 169 21.84 -17.83 -9.46
C GLY A 169 21.65 -17.83 -7.94
N GLN A 170 22.75 -17.74 -7.18
CA GLN A 170 22.68 -17.67 -5.71
C GLN A 170 22.00 -16.39 -5.20
N ALA A 171 22.13 -15.27 -5.92
CA ALA A 171 21.38 -14.05 -5.61
C ALA A 171 19.88 -14.22 -5.89
N TRP A 172 19.52 -14.89 -6.99
CA TRP A 172 18.14 -15.22 -7.35
C TRP A 172 17.48 -16.12 -6.32
N GLU A 173 18.12 -17.22 -5.91
CA GLU A 173 17.57 -18.15 -4.91
C GLU A 173 17.22 -17.42 -3.60
N ARG A 174 18.14 -16.58 -3.10
CA ARG A 174 17.90 -15.77 -1.90
C ARG A 174 16.75 -14.78 -2.08
N LEU A 175 16.56 -14.22 -3.27
CA LEU A 175 15.44 -13.34 -3.58
C LEU A 175 14.12 -14.12 -3.65
N TYR A 176 14.14 -15.28 -4.31
CA TYR A 176 12.99 -16.17 -4.46
C TYR A 176 12.44 -16.64 -3.12
N ASP A 177 13.31 -17.02 -2.17
CA ASP A 177 12.91 -17.42 -0.82
C ASP A 177 12.13 -16.32 -0.09
N VAL A 178 12.56 -15.05 -0.26
CA VAL A 178 11.89 -13.91 0.36
C VAL A 178 10.56 -13.63 -0.31
N TYR A 179 10.47 -13.75 -1.63
CA TYR A 179 9.20 -13.69 -2.37
C TYR A 179 8.20 -14.73 -1.86
N TYR A 180 8.66 -15.96 -1.69
CA TYR A 180 7.80 -17.05 -1.25
C TYR A 180 7.35 -16.87 0.21
N LYS A 181 8.26 -16.43 1.08
CA LYS A 181 7.93 -16.06 2.47
C LYS A 181 6.89 -14.94 2.53
N LEU A 182 7.06 -13.92 1.69
CA LEU A 182 6.12 -12.81 1.60
C LEU A 182 4.71 -13.29 1.22
N LEU A 183 4.59 -14.11 0.18
CA LEU A 183 3.28 -14.65 -0.25
C LEU A 183 2.56 -15.40 0.88
N ARG A 184 3.30 -16.18 1.67
CA ARG A 184 2.77 -16.90 2.84
C ARG A 184 2.26 -15.96 3.93
N VAL A 185 2.98 -14.86 4.19
CA VAL A 185 2.62 -13.88 5.23
C VAL A 185 1.47 -12.96 4.77
N GLU A 186 1.39 -12.65 3.47
CA GLU A 186 0.31 -11.84 2.91
C GLU A 186 -1.02 -12.60 2.81
N PHE A 187 -0.97 -13.92 2.60
CA PHE A 187 -2.18 -14.71 2.36
C PHE A 187 -3.26 -14.56 3.45
N PRO A 188 -2.98 -14.69 4.75
CA PRO A 188 -3.99 -14.50 5.80
C PRO A 188 -4.64 -13.12 5.79
N GLN A 189 -3.85 -12.07 5.52
CA GLN A 189 -4.35 -10.69 5.49
C GLN A 189 -5.26 -10.47 4.28
N ARG A 190 -4.86 -10.94 3.09
CA ARG A 190 -5.69 -10.86 1.88
C ARG A 190 -6.96 -11.69 2.01
N PHE A 191 -6.86 -12.88 2.60
CA PHE A 191 -8.00 -13.73 2.89
C PHE A 191 -8.98 -13.04 3.85
N ALA A 192 -8.49 -12.48 4.97
CA ALA A 192 -9.31 -11.76 5.94
C ALA A 192 -10.03 -10.56 5.31
N MET A 193 -9.35 -9.78 4.46
CA MET A 193 -9.97 -8.66 3.73
C MET A 193 -11.03 -9.12 2.73
N LYS A 194 -10.80 -10.23 2.02
CA LYS A 194 -11.79 -10.73 1.06
C LYS A 194 -13.02 -11.31 1.77
N LEU A 195 -12.81 -12.00 2.88
CA LEU A 195 -13.86 -12.55 3.71
C LEU A 195 -14.73 -11.43 4.30
N SER A 196 -14.11 -10.38 4.85
CA SER A 196 -14.85 -9.23 5.41
C SER A 196 -15.65 -8.49 4.35
N ALA A 197 -15.06 -8.21 3.18
CA ALA A 197 -15.76 -7.54 2.08
C ALA A 197 -16.99 -8.32 1.59
N THR A 198 -16.89 -9.65 1.52
CA THR A 198 -17.99 -10.52 1.05
C THR A 198 -19.08 -10.66 2.11
N SER A 199 -18.70 -10.80 3.38
CA SER A 199 -19.64 -10.98 4.49
C SER A 199 -20.33 -9.67 4.91
N ALA A 200 -19.71 -8.50 4.72
CA ALA A 200 -20.29 -7.21 5.06
C ALA A 200 -21.66 -6.96 4.42
N GLY A 201 -21.83 -7.34 3.15
CA GLY A 201 -23.13 -7.21 2.45
C GLY A 201 -24.22 -8.10 3.05
N ILE A 202 -23.87 -9.35 3.37
CA ILE A 202 -24.81 -10.32 3.98
C ILE A 202 -25.18 -9.88 5.39
N ILE A 203 -24.19 -9.52 6.21
CA ILE A 203 -24.39 -9.05 7.59
C ILE A 203 -25.26 -7.78 7.59
N GLY A 204 -24.96 -6.82 6.72
CA GLY A 204 -25.76 -5.60 6.59
C GLY A 204 -27.22 -5.87 6.24
N PHE A 205 -27.47 -6.79 5.30
CA PHE A 205 -28.83 -7.20 4.92
C PHE A 205 -29.56 -7.86 6.09
N VAL A 206 -28.94 -8.84 6.75
CA VAL A 206 -29.54 -9.55 7.89
C VAL A 206 -29.84 -8.58 9.04
N LEU A 207 -28.89 -7.72 9.40
CA LEU A 207 -29.07 -6.73 10.46
C LEU A 207 -30.19 -5.73 10.13
N TYR A 208 -30.34 -5.32 8.86
CA TYR A 208 -31.44 -4.45 8.45
C TYR A 208 -32.81 -5.10 8.71
N PHE A 209 -33.00 -6.37 8.34
CA PHE A 209 -34.26 -7.09 8.61
C PHE A 209 -34.52 -7.22 10.10
N ILE A 210 -33.51 -7.61 10.89
CA ILE A 210 -33.62 -7.69 12.35
C ILE A 210 -34.01 -6.32 12.93
N GLY A 211 -33.33 -5.24 12.51
CA GLY A 211 -33.64 -3.89 12.96
C GLY A 211 -35.06 -3.45 12.62
N ARG A 212 -35.60 -3.86 11.46
CA ARG A 212 -36.99 -3.61 11.09
C ARG A 212 -37.98 -4.37 11.98
N PHE A 213 -37.70 -5.64 12.30
CA PHE A 213 -38.51 -6.41 13.23
C PHE A 213 -38.52 -5.80 14.64
N VAL A 214 -37.34 -5.44 15.18
CA VAL A 214 -37.21 -4.81 16.49
C VAL A 214 -37.97 -3.48 16.58
N LYS A 215 -37.91 -2.67 15.52
CA LYS A 215 -38.66 -1.41 15.44
C LYS A 215 -40.17 -1.65 15.39
N SER A 216 -40.63 -2.67 14.65
CA SER A 216 -42.04 -3.03 14.56
C SER A 216 -42.64 -3.54 15.87
N THR A 217 -41.84 -4.11 16.78
CA THR A 217 -42.29 -4.57 18.10
C THR A 217 -42.28 -3.48 19.18
N THR A 218 -41.65 -2.33 18.92
CA THR A 218 -41.48 -1.23 19.89
C THR A 218 -42.41 -0.03 19.64
N THR A 219 -43.09 0.01 18.49
CA THR A 219 -44.25 0.87 18.18
C THR A 219 -45.55 0.12 18.40
#